data_AF-A0A1Y0Y358-F1
#
_entry.id   AF-A0A1Y0Y358-F1
#
_cell.length_a   1.000
_cell.length_b   1.000
_cell.length_c   1.000
_cell.angle_alpha   90.00
_cell.angle_beta   90.00
_cell.angle_gamma   90.00
#
_symmetry.space_group_name_H-M   'P 1'
#
loop_
_entity.id
_entity.type
_entity.pdbx_description
1 polymer ?
#
loop_
_entity_poly.entity_id
_entity_poly.type
_entity_poly.pdbx_seq_one_letter_code
_entity_poly.pdbx_strand_id
1 'polypeptide(L)' 'MSDDNTKDYALEEGIGRVQDGAEGLFSQLPSYDEMNPGKRCAATEAVKDVVIDRPFLVLPVVGIFSFIVGGLLRRRR' A
#
# COMPACT_ATOMS: atom_id res chain seq x y z
N MET A 1 17.63 31.60 6.49
CA MET A 1 18.06 30.25 6.93
C MET A 1 17.42 30.03 8.29
N SER A 2 16.46 29.13 8.52
CA SER A 2 16.10 27.91 7.80
C SER A 2 14.74 27.41 8.34
N ASP A 3 13.64 27.64 7.63
CA ASP A 3 12.32 27.09 8.01
C ASP A 3 11.79 26.03 7.01
N ASP A 4 12.52 25.80 5.91
CA ASP A 4 12.09 24.85 4.86
C ASP A 4 12.52 23.40 5.13
N ASN A 5 13.62 23.15 5.85
CA ASN A 5 14.14 21.79 6.08
C ASN A 5 13.24 20.92 6.98
N THR A 6 12.41 21.49 7.84
CA THR A 6 11.61 20.71 8.81
C THR A 6 10.40 20.02 8.16
N LYS A 7 9.93 20.53 7.00
CA LYS A 7 8.78 19.95 6.29
C LYS A 7 9.18 18.81 5.37
N ASP A 8 10.41 18.82 4.86
CA ASP A 8 10.90 17.82 3.91
C ASP A 8 11.00 16.42 4.53
N TYR A 9 11.42 16.32 5.80
CA TYR A 9 11.53 15.03 6.50
C TYR A 9 10.21 14.48 7.04
N ALA A 10 9.18 15.31 7.20
CA ALA A 10 7.91 14.88 7.79
C ALA A 10 7.14 13.89 6.89
N LEU A 11 7.35 13.97 5.56
CA LEU A 11 6.78 13.03 4.60
C LEU A 11 7.53 11.69 4.62
N GLU A 12 8.86 11.73 4.65
CA GLU A 12 9.70 10.54 4.74
C GLU A 12 9.45 9.77 6.03
N GLU A 13 9.36 10.47 7.17
CA GLU A 13 9.04 9.88 8.47
C GLU A 13 7.62 9.30 8.53
N GLY A 14 6.66 10.00 7.88
CA GLY A 14 5.29 9.52 7.76
C GLY A 14 5.17 8.26 6.91
N ILE A 15 5.89 8.19 5.78
CA ILE A 15 5.96 7.02 4.92
C ILE A 15 6.66 5.87 5.64
N GLY A 16 7.79 6.14 6.30
CA GLY A 16 8.54 5.15 7.08
C GLY A 16 7.67 4.48 8.14
N ARG A 17 6.92 5.27 8.93
CA ARG A 17 5.98 4.71 9.92
C ARG A 17 4.87 3.84 9.33
N VAL A 18 4.38 4.18 8.14
CA VAL A 18 3.36 3.36 7.46
C VAL A 18 3.96 2.06 6.94
N GLN A 19 5.19 2.12 6.40
CA GLN A 19 5.93 0.94 5.96
C GLN A 19 6.25 0.02 7.14
N ASP A 20 6.82 0.55 8.23
CA ASP A 20 7.14 -0.22 9.44
C ASP A 20 5.89 -0.84 10.06
N GLY A 21 4.78 -0.09 10.11
CA GLY A 21 3.50 -0.60 10.61
C GLY A 21 2.90 -1.69 9.72
N ALA A 22 3.05 -1.56 8.40
CA ALA A 22 2.62 -2.58 7.45
C ALA A 22 3.47 -3.84 7.58
N GLU A 23 4.80 -3.73 7.64
CA GLU A 23 5.71 -4.87 7.85
C GLU A 23 5.44 -5.58 9.18
N GLY A 24 5.19 -4.84 10.26
CA GLY A 24 4.79 -5.39 11.56
C GLY A 24 3.46 -6.18 11.50
N LEU A 25 2.52 -5.74 10.66
CA LEU A 25 1.24 -6.42 10.48
C LEU A 25 1.35 -7.63 9.55
N PHE A 26 2.12 -7.52 8.46
CA PHE A 26 2.35 -8.61 7.51
C PHE A 26 3.23 -9.72 8.09
N SER A 27 4.16 -9.41 8.98
CA SER A 27 5.00 -10.42 9.67
C SER A 27 4.22 -11.27 10.68
N GLN A 28 3.08 -10.78 11.17
CA GLN A 28 2.19 -11.53 12.07
C GLN A 28 1.18 -12.42 11.33
N LEU A 29 1.00 -12.19 10.03
CA LEU A 29 0.09 -12.98 9.20
C LEU A 29 0.88 -14.14 8.56
N PRO A 30 0.37 -15.38 8.62
CA PRO A 30 0.99 -16.47 7.86
C PRO A 30 0.96 -16.10 6.37
N SER A 31 2.04 -16.42 5.66
CA SER A 31 2.13 -16.12 4.24
C SER A 31 0.91 -16.70 3.53
N TYR A 32 0.29 -15.91 2.66
CA TYR A 32 -0.91 -16.35 1.94
C TYR A 32 -0.64 -17.62 1.12
N ASP A 33 0.59 -17.79 0.62
CA ASP A 33 1.03 -19.00 -0.08
C ASP A 33 1.35 -20.18 0.87
N GLU A 34 1.49 -19.95 2.18
CA GLU A 34 1.59 -21.00 3.20
C GLU A 34 0.21 -21.42 3.75
N MET A 35 -0.85 -20.64 3.48
CA MET A 35 -2.21 -21.02 3.85
C MET A 35 -2.69 -22.22 3.04
N ASN A 36 -3.39 -23.12 3.73
CA ASN A 36 -4.04 -24.30 3.14
C ASN A 36 -4.99 -23.87 2.01
N PRO A 37 -5.04 -24.52 0.82
CA PRO A 37 -5.81 -24.04 -0.33
C PRO A 37 -7.30 -23.80 -0.04
N GLY A 38 -7.91 -24.61 0.83
CA GLY A 38 -9.30 -24.42 1.25
C GLY A 38 -9.57 -23.20 2.15
N LYS A 39 -8.52 -22.53 2.63
CA LYS A 39 -8.57 -21.28 3.41
C LYS A 39 -8.10 -20.07 2.59
N ARG A 40 -7.62 -20.29 1.37
CA ARG A 40 -7.26 -19.21 0.45
C ARG A 40 -8.53 -18.61 -0.13
N CYS A 41 -8.59 -17.28 -0.10
CA CYS A 41 -9.70 -16.54 -0.68
C CYS A 41 -9.55 -16.48 -2.21
N ALA A 42 -10.48 -17.05 -2.96
CA ALA A 42 -10.47 -17.03 -4.44
C ALA A 42 -10.36 -15.61 -5.03
N ALA A 43 -10.91 -14.61 -4.33
CA ALA A 43 -10.78 -13.22 -4.74
C ALA A 43 -9.32 -12.73 -4.69
N THR A 44 -8.53 -13.17 -3.71
CA THR A 44 -7.11 -12.80 -3.59
C THR A 44 -6.25 -13.48 -4.65
N GLU A 45 -6.53 -14.75 -5.00
CA GLU A 45 -5.85 -15.41 -6.12
C GLU A 45 -6.17 -14.73 -7.46
N ALA A 46 -7.44 -14.38 -7.70
CA ALA A 46 -7.82 -13.64 -8.90
C ALA A 46 -7.16 -12.25 -8.99
N VAL A 47 -6.97 -11.57 -7.86
CA VAL A 47 -6.23 -10.30 -7.81
C VAL A 47 -4.75 -10.54 -8.13
N LYS A 48 -4.11 -11.58 -7.56
CA LYS A 48 -2.72 -11.93 -7.89
C LYS A 48 -2.55 -12.18 -9.39
N ASP A 49 -3.45 -12.94 -10.00
CA ASP A 49 -3.43 -13.22 -11.45
C ASP A 49 -3.51 -11.92 -12.27
N VAL A 50 -4.46 -11.03 -11.95
CA VAL A 50 -4.61 -9.76 -12.68
C VAL A 50 -3.37 -8.87 -12.52
N VAL A 51 -2.74 -8.89 -11.33
CA VAL A 51 -1.51 -8.13 -11.08
C VAL A 51 -0.35 -8.65 -11.91
N ILE A 52 -0.17 -9.97 -11.95
CA ILE A 52 0.95 -10.62 -12.65
C ILE A 52 0.77 -10.53 -14.17
N ASP A 53 -0.43 -10.80 -14.67
CA ASP A 53 -0.69 -10.85 -16.12
C ASP A 53 -0.80 -9.47 -16.75
N ARG A 54 -1.23 -8.46 -16.00
CA ARG A 54 -1.55 -7.12 -16.54
C ARG A 54 -1.02 -5.98 -15.66
N PRO A 55 0.30 -5.91 -15.43
CA PRO A 55 0.90 -4.85 -14.62
C PRO A 55 0.58 -3.44 -15.15
N PHE A 56 0.45 -3.30 -16.48
CA PHE A 56 0.09 -2.03 -17.13
C PHE A 56 -1.31 -1.52 -16.78
N LEU A 57 -2.25 -2.39 -16.40
CA LEU A 57 -3.58 -1.97 -15.92
C LEU A 57 -3.57 -1.65 -14.43
N VAL A 58 -2.71 -2.32 -13.68
CA VAL A 58 -2.64 -2.19 -12.22
C VAL A 58 -2.05 -0.84 -11.82
N LEU A 59 -0.97 -0.42 -12.48
CA LEU A 59 -0.30 0.86 -12.22
C LEU A 59 -1.25 2.07 -12.29
N PRO A 60 -2.04 2.29 -13.36
CA PRO A 60 -2.96 3.43 -13.42
C PRO A 60 -4.09 3.31 -12.38
N VAL A 61 -4.59 2.10 -12.10
CA VAL A 61 -5.64 1.90 -11.08
C VAL A 61 -5.13 2.29 -9.69
N VAL A 62 -3.94 1.81 -9.31
CA VAL A 62 -3.30 2.16 -8.04
C VAL A 62 -2.99 3.65 -7.98
N GLY A 63 -2.51 4.24 -9.08
CA GLY A 63 -2.26 5.68 -9.18
C GLY A 63 -3.52 6.52 -8.96
N ILE A 64 -4.62 6.21 -9.65
CA ILE A 64 -5.90 6.90 -9.50
C ILE A 64 -6.42 6.75 -8.06
N PHE A 65 -6.38 5.54 -7.52
CA PHE A 65 -6.83 5.29 -6.15
C PHE A 65 -6.03 6.11 -5.14
N SER A 66 -4.70 6.09 -5.26
CA SER A 66 -3.79 6.84 -4.40
C SER A 66 -4.01 8.35 -4.51
N PHE A 67 -4.28 8.84 -5.73
CA PHE A 67 -4.62 10.24 -5.97
C PHE A 67 -5.93 10.64 -5.28
N ILE A 68 -6.98 9.80 -5.37
CA ILE A 68 -8.26 10.06 -4.71
C ILE A 68 -8.10 10.05 -3.19
N VAL A 69 -7.45 9.03 -2.63
CA VAL A 69 -7.23 8.91 -1.19
C VAL A 69 -6.38 10.07 -0.68
N GLY A 70 -5.28 10.39 -1.36
CA GLY A 70 -4.42 11.53 -1.03
C GLY A 70 -5.19 12.86 -1.10
N GLY A 71 -6.02 13.05 -2.12
CA GLY A 71 -6.90 14.21 -2.26
C GLY A 71 -7.92 14.33 -1.13
N LEU A 72 -8.54 13.21 -0.72
CA LEU A 72 -9.48 13.16 0.41
C LEU A 72 -8.79 13.47 1.74
N LEU A 73 -7.63 12.88 2.00
CA LEU A 73 -6.84 13.14 3.20
C LEU A 73 -6.37 14.59 3.28
N ARG A 74 -5.93 15.16 2.15
CA ARG A 74 -5.58 16.58 2.05
C ARG A 74 -6.76 17.50 2.38
N ARG A 75 -7.99 17.08 2.07
CA ARG A 75 -9.21 17.87 2.32
C ARG A 75 -9.70 17.79 3.77
N ARG A 76 -9.22 16.81 4.55
CA ARG A 76 -9.55 16.64 5.97
C ARG A 76 -8.50 17.23 6.92
N ARG A 77 -7.40 17.76 6.39
CA ARG A 77 -6.45 18.64 7.10
C ARG A 77 -6.78 20.09 6.82
#